data_AF-A0A150TJQ0-F1
#
_entry.id   AF-A0A150TJQ0-F1
#
_cell.length_a   1.000
_cell.length_b   1.000
_cell.length_c   1.000
_cell.angle_alpha   90.00
_cell.angle_beta   90.00
_cell.angle_gamma   90.00
#
_symmetry.space_group_name_H-M   'P 1'
#
loop_
_entity.id
_entity.type
_entity.pdbx_description
1 polymer ?
#
loop_
_entity_poly.entity_id
_entity_poly.type
_entity_poly.pdbx_seq_one_letter_code
_entity_poly.pdbx_strand_id
1 'polypeptide(L)'
;MSDEYEYFWKSGADMDEAQLEECSALFSEHYGLWGRHHERHGQRIRLGAKRLRGFLPEGSWALLARHRGALIGHAFGVRVDIPERGVVDWVTQLVVHAEHRNRGVAKDLLLTFFGFSNHFAWGLVTSNPFAVRALERITHRRCVPREIETNLDVVTTVGERIGYVHRSPTTVDAAQSIINTNFHIDLTNLPGKLQKASERTPWLLGQIQEGEEWLAFTFREQPMMALDRNELRRLLDRSDRTVKQAYARMKRGPMHAWMKATEPETNFAVQALALRPGARVLDLGCGNGRHTLRLALGGYNVTGVDFVQDSLDQGRLEAEREGLLGARFECADGRTADLGAASFDAAICLYDVIGTFPEQEHNQLLLNNIARHLKPGGRALISVLNMELTRSIATRRGAVEDDPRLLQELPPSRVMQETGNIFEPELFHLDEAAGIVYRKEQFEGDGRPPGEYIVRDRRYTREDVAAMCGQAGLRLAWARPVALGKWEQELAADDPKAKEILFLVERG
;
A
#
# COMPACT_ATOMS: atom_id res chain seq x y z
N MET A 1 5.74 11.71 17.74
CA MET A 1 5.91 12.04 16.31
C MET A 1 7.04 11.19 15.78
N SER A 2 6.73 10.17 14.97
CA SER A 2 7.72 9.20 14.47
C SER A 2 8.77 9.88 13.59
N ASP A 3 10.00 9.37 13.66
CA ASP A 3 11.16 9.77 12.85
C ASP A 3 11.02 9.17 11.42
N GLU A 4 9.87 9.40 10.78
CA GLU A 4 9.45 8.63 9.62
C GLU A 4 9.86 9.30 8.31
N TYR A 5 10.30 8.49 7.35
CA TYR A 5 10.54 8.93 5.97
C TYR A 5 9.22 8.96 5.21
N GLU A 6 9.02 10.01 4.43
CA GLU A 6 7.87 10.14 3.54
C GLU A 6 8.29 9.76 2.12
N TYR A 7 7.47 8.96 1.44
CA TYR A 7 7.75 8.51 0.08
C TYR A 7 6.65 9.00 -0.87
N PHE A 8 7.06 9.59 -1.99
CA PHE A 8 6.20 10.17 -3.00
C PHE A 8 6.63 9.70 -4.38
N TRP A 9 5.76 9.90 -5.37
CA TRP A 9 6.08 9.60 -6.74
C TRP A 9 5.23 10.43 -7.69
N LYS A 10 5.68 10.51 -8.95
CA LYS A 10 5.00 11.22 -10.02
C LYS A 10 5.39 10.63 -11.36
N SER A 11 4.55 10.84 -12.38
CA SER A 11 4.99 10.66 -13.76
C SER A 11 6.22 11.53 -14.02
N GLY A 12 7.20 10.99 -14.74
CA GLY A 12 8.39 11.74 -15.13
C GLY A 12 8.05 13.01 -15.93
N ALA A 13 6.94 13.00 -16.66
CA ALA A 13 6.42 14.15 -17.40
C ALA A 13 5.87 15.26 -16.49
N ASP A 14 5.38 14.92 -15.30
CA ASP A 14 4.72 15.84 -14.37
C ASP A 14 5.68 16.49 -13.36
N MET A 15 6.94 16.05 -13.34
CA MET A 15 7.98 16.63 -12.50
C MET A 15 8.30 18.04 -12.97
N ASP A 16 8.13 19.04 -12.10
CA ASP A 16 8.47 20.42 -12.44
C ASP A 16 9.99 20.69 -12.39
N GLU A 17 10.38 21.90 -12.81
CA GLU A 17 11.79 22.31 -12.84
C GLU A 17 12.41 22.42 -11.44
N ALA A 18 11.66 22.89 -10.44
CA ALA A 18 12.15 23.01 -9.08
C ALA A 18 12.44 21.62 -8.46
N GLN A 19 11.55 20.66 -8.69
CA GLN A 19 11.72 19.27 -8.27
C GLN A 19 12.92 18.60 -8.96
N LEU A 20 13.11 18.87 -10.24
CA LEU A 20 14.29 18.40 -10.96
C LEU A 20 15.59 19.00 -10.40
N GLU A 21 15.59 20.28 -10.04
CA GLU A 21 16.75 20.93 -9.44
C GLU A 21 17.05 20.41 -8.02
N GLU A 22 16.03 20.06 -7.23
CA GLU A 22 16.24 19.35 -5.96
C GLU A 22 16.92 17.98 -6.19
N CYS A 23 16.46 17.20 -7.17
CA CYS A 23 17.10 15.92 -7.53
C CYS A 23 18.53 16.11 -8.07
N SER A 24 18.76 17.18 -8.85
CA SER A 24 20.06 17.61 -9.38
C SER A 24 21.05 17.92 -8.27
N ALA A 25 20.63 18.70 -7.28
CA ALA A 25 21.42 19.03 -6.10
C ALA A 25 21.75 17.76 -5.31
N LEU A 26 20.74 16.94 -4.97
CA LEU A 26 20.95 15.70 -4.23
C LEU A 26 21.91 14.74 -4.95
N PHE A 27 21.76 14.58 -6.27
CA PHE A 27 22.69 13.80 -7.08
C PHE A 27 24.10 14.39 -6.98
N SER A 28 24.25 15.68 -7.25
CA SER A 28 25.55 16.34 -7.36
C SER A 28 26.33 16.34 -6.04
N GLU A 29 25.63 16.37 -4.91
CA GLU A 29 26.23 16.38 -3.57
C GLU A 29 26.57 14.98 -3.06
N HIS A 30 25.72 13.98 -3.35
CA HIS A 30 25.82 12.68 -2.69
C HIS A 30 26.24 11.54 -3.60
N TYR A 31 26.07 11.62 -4.92
CA TYR A 31 26.21 10.46 -5.81
C TYR A 31 27.62 9.86 -5.82
N GLY A 32 28.64 10.63 -6.22
CA GLY A 32 30.01 10.13 -6.31
C GLY A 32 31.04 11.14 -6.78
N LEU A 33 32.26 10.65 -7.01
CA LEU A 33 33.40 11.38 -7.58
C LEU A 33 33.77 10.77 -8.93
N TRP A 34 34.38 11.56 -9.81
CA TRP A 34 34.96 11.06 -11.05
C TRP A 34 36.20 10.21 -10.81
N GLY A 35 36.29 9.07 -11.50
CA GLY A 35 37.40 8.12 -11.48
C GLY A 35 38.68 8.68 -12.08
N ARG A 36 39.75 7.87 -12.05
CA ARG A 36 41.11 8.30 -12.43
C ARG A 36 41.26 8.54 -13.93
N HIS A 37 40.42 7.91 -14.74
CA HIS A 37 40.48 7.99 -16.20
C HIS A 37 39.62 9.13 -16.78
N HIS A 38 39.06 9.98 -15.92
CA HIS A 38 38.23 11.12 -16.32
C HIS A 38 38.97 12.46 -16.13
N GLU A 39 38.77 13.42 -17.05
CA GLU A 39 39.39 14.76 -17.01
C GLU A 39 39.17 15.53 -15.69
N ARG A 40 38.08 15.22 -14.98
CA ARG A 40 37.68 15.84 -13.71
C ARG A 40 37.92 14.94 -12.50
N HIS A 41 38.91 14.05 -12.58
CA HIS A 41 39.26 13.13 -11.50
C HIS A 41 39.22 13.77 -10.10
N GLY A 42 38.59 13.09 -9.15
CA GLY A 42 38.48 13.53 -7.75
C GLY A 42 37.44 14.63 -7.51
N GLN A 43 36.85 15.21 -8.56
CA GLN A 43 35.75 16.17 -8.43
C GLN A 43 34.40 15.45 -8.31
N ARG A 44 33.45 16.11 -7.65
CA ARG A 44 32.05 15.65 -7.57
C ARG A 44 31.44 15.51 -8.97
N ILE A 45 30.77 14.39 -9.20
CA ILE A 45 29.96 14.20 -10.40
C ILE A 45 28.74 15.10 -10.26
N ARG A 46 28.59 16.06 -11.18
CA ARG A 46 27.44 16.96 -11.23
C ARG A 46 26.55 16.62 -12.41
N LEU A 47 25.24 16.66 -12.20
CA LEU A 47 24.24 16.35 -13.21
C LEU A 47 23.11 17.37 -13.14
N GLY A 48 23.09 18.33 -14.08
CA GLY A 48 22.08 19.38 -14.08
C GLY A 48 20.67 18.87 -14.41
N ALA A 49 19.64 19.61 -14.00
CA ALA A 49 18.23 19.28 -14.19
C ALA A 49 17.86 18.90 -15.63
N LYS A 50 18.37 19.63 -16.63
CA LYS A 50 18.15 19.32 -18.05
C LYS A 50 18.65 17.93 -18.45
N ARG A 51 19.81 17.51 -17.92
CA ARG A 51 20.35 16.17 -18.19
C ARG A 51 19.59 15.10 -17.41
N LEU A 52 19.18 15.39 -16.17
CA LEU A 52 18.30 14.53 -15.38
C LEU A 52 16.95 14.28 -16.05
N ARG A 53 16.36 15.28 -16.73
CA ARG A 53 15.14 15.09 -17.52
C ARG A 53 15.30 13.97 -18.55
N GLY A 54 16.47 13.81 -19.16
CA GLY A 54 16.75 12.73 -20.11
C GLY A 54 16.70 11.32 -19.51
N PHE A 55 16.73 11.17 -18.18
CA PHE A 55 16.54 9.90 -17.47
C PHE A 55 15.06 9.58 -17.22
N LEU A 56 14.17 10.52 -17.54
CA LEU A 56 12.73 10.41 -17.41
C LEU A 56 12.07 10.48 -18.79
N PRO A 57 12.26 9.46 -19.65
CA PRO A 57 11.55 9.38 -20.93
C PRO A 57 10.03 9.28 -20.74
N GLU A 58 9.27 9.38 -21.82
CA GLU A 58 7.82 9.18 -21.76
C GLU A 58 7.45 7.82 -21.13
N GLY A 59 6.48 7.80 -20.22
CA GLY A 59 6.10 6.61 -19.45
C GLY A 59 7.02 6.28 -18.27
N SER A 60 8.00 7.13 -17.96
CA SER A 60 8.84 7.01 -16.77
C SER A 60 8.18 7.55 -15.50
N TRP A 61 8.78 7.20 -14.36
CA TRP A 61 8.33 7.57 -13.04
C TRP A 61 9.49 8.13 -12.22
N ALA A 62 9.21 9.17 -11.45
CA ALA A 62 10.09 9.68 -10.41
C ALA A 62 9.55 9.27 -9.04
N LEU A 63 10.41 8.69 -8.21
CA LEU A 63 10.14 8.25 -6.85
C LEU A 63 11.01 9.09 -5.92
N LEU A 64 10.42 9.70 -4.90
CA LEU A 64 11.07 10.67 -4.02
C LEU A 64 10.93 10.22 -2.57
N ALA A 65 11.98 10.41 -1.78
CA ALA A 65 11.97 10.21 -0.34
C ALA A 65 12.28 11.54 0.34
N ARG A 66 11.46 11.92 1.32
CA ARG A 66 11.67 13.12 2.13
C ARG A 66 11.79 12.78 3.60
N HIS A 67 12.54 13.61 4.32
CA HIS A 67 12.61 13.59 5.78
C HIS A 67 12.50 15.02 6.28
N ARG A 68 11.49 15.31 7.11
CA ARG A 68 11.23 16.66 7.65
C ARG A 68 11.18 17.72 6.54
N GLY A 69 10.53 17.39 5.43
CA GLY A 69 10.40 18.26 4.25
C GLY A 69 11.57 18.25 3.26
N ALA A 70 12.77 17.83 3.66
CA ALA A 70 13.95 17.81 2.78
C ALA A 70 14.00 16.55 1.90
N LEU A 71 14.41 16.67 0.64
CA LEU A 71 14.64 15.53 -0.25
C LEU A 71 15.89 14.76 0.19
N ILE A 72 15.73 13.49 0.55
CA ILE A 72 16.81 12.63 1.06
C ILE A 72 17.08 11.41 0.18
N GLY A 73 16.25 11.19 -0.84
CA GLY A 73 16.49 10.15 -1.84
C GLY A 73 15.58 10.33 -3.05
N HIS A 74 16.04 9.84 -4.21
CA HIS A 74 15.18 9.68 -5.38
C HIS A 74 15.58 8.45 -6.18
N ALA A 75 14.60 7.90 -6.90
CA ALA A 75 14.81 6.89 -7.92
C ALA A 75 14.00 7.25 -9.17
N PHE A 76 14.56 7.00 -10.35
CA PHE A 76 13.85 7.12 -11.62
C PHE A 76 13.72 5.74 -12.23
N GLY A 77 12.56 5.43 -12.80
CA GLY A 77 12.30 4.13 -13.39
C GLY A 77 11.39 4.19 -14.59
N VAL A 78 11.49 3.17 -15.45
CA VAL A 78 10.59 2.94 -16.58
C VAL A 78 9.85 1.63 -16.36
N ARG A 79 8.57 1.62 -16.73
CA ARG A 79 7.71 0.44 -16.74
C ARG A 79 7.27 0.19 -18.16
N VAL A 80 7.57 -0.99 -18.70
CA VAL A 80 7.33 -1.31 -20.11
C VAL A 80 6.61 -2.64 -20.20
N ASP A 81 5.44 -2.65 -20.83
CA ASP A 81 4.75 -3.89 -21.18
C ASP A 81 5.30 -4.43 -22.49
N ILE A 82 5.79 -5.67 -22.46
CA ILE A 82 6.30 -6.37 -23.64
C ILE A 82 5.26 -7.40 -24.05
N PRO A 83 4.69 -7.29 -25.27
CA PRO A 83 3.70 -8.25 -25.76
C PRO A 83 4.15 -9.70 -25.54
N GLU A 84 3.24 -10.53 -25.04
CA GLU A 84 3.45 -11.97 -24.77
C GLU A 84 4.47 -12.33 -23.68
N ARG A 85 5.29 -11.39 -23.20
CA ARG A 85 6.24 -11.59 -22.10
C ARG A 85 5.72 -11.02 -20.78
N GLY A 86 5.07 -9.86 -20.85
CA GLY A 86 4.55 -9.11 -19.71
C GLY A 86 5.40 -7.88 -19.35
N VAL A 87 5.11 -7.32 -18.18
CA VAL A 87 5.66 -6.03 -17.74
C VAL A 87 7.09 -6.16 -17.22
N VAL A 88 7.94 -5.20 -17.54
CA VAL A 88 9.32 -5.06 -17.03
C VAL A 88 9.48 -3.72 -16.34
N ASP A 89 10.00 -3.76 -15.11
CA ASP A 89 10.38 -2.58 -14.35
C ASP A 89 11.90 -2.39 -14.35
N TRP A 90 12.36 -1.21 -14.74
CA TRP A 90 13.78 -0.86 -14.73
C TRP A 90 14.01 0.46 -14.02
N VAL A 91 14.72 0.43 -12.88
CA VAL A 91 15.20 1.64 -12.19
C VAL A 91 16.52 2.12 -12.81
N THR A 92 16.46 3.26 -13.47
CA THR A 92 17.56 3.84 -14.26
C THR A 92 18.47 4.73 -13.42
N GLN A 93 17.97 5.26 -12.31
CA GLN A 93 18.76 6.07 -11.42
C GLN A 93 18.29 5.89 -9.98
N LEU A 94 19.21 5.86 -9.04
CA LEU A 94 18.91 5.80 -7.62
C LEU A 94 19.97 6.55 -6.83
N VAL A 95 19.54 7.52 -6.02
CA VAL A 95 20.41 8.31 -5.14
C VAL A 95 19.80 8.37 -3.74
N VAL A 96 20.66 8.23 -2.73
CA VAL A 96 20.30 8.44 -1.33
C VAL A 96 21.34 9.34 -0.68
N HIS A 97 20.85 10.35 0.04
CA HIS A 97 21.63 11.26 0.86
C HIS A 97 22.58 10.49 1.78
N ALA A 98 23.82 10.94 1.89
CA ALA A 98 24.90 10.16 2.54
C ALA A 98 24.56 9.76 3.98
N GLU A 99 23.96 10.66 4.77
CA GLU A 99 23.60 10.45 6.18
C GLU A 99 22.43 9.48 6.39
N HIS A 100 21.64 9.26 5.34
CA HIS A 100 20.46 8.39 5.35
C HIS A 100 20.74 7.01 4.72
N ARG A 101 21.98 6.76 4.28
CA ARG A 101 22.40 5.44 3.78
C ARG A 101 22.36 4.40 4.89
N ASN A 102 22.14 3.14 4.50
CA ASN A 102 22.00 2.00 5.41
C ASN A 102 20.79 2.09 6.35
N ARG A 103 19.83 3.00 6.10
CA ARG A 103 18.58 3.14 6.87
C ARG A 103 17.34 2.65 6.12
N GLY A 104 17.49 1.88 5.05
CA GLY A 104 16.38 1.32 4.27
C GLY A 104 15.85 2.19 3.12
N VAL A 105 16.21 3.48 3.04
CA VAL A 105 15.67 4.42 2.03
C VAL A 105 15.74 3.92 0.59
N ALA A 106 16.88 3.37 0.17
CA ALA A 106 17.04 2.83 -1.19
C ALA A 106 16.09 1.65 -1.45
N LYS A 107 16.00 0.72 -0.49
CA LYS A 107 15.09 -0.42 -0.57
C LYS A 107 13.64 0.08 -0.66
N ASP A 108 13.33 1.09 0.14
CA ASP A 108 12.01 1.67 0.20
C ASP A 108 11.62 2.36 -1.12
N LEU A 109 12.52 3.15 -1.72
CA LEU A 109 12.29 3.76 -3.04
C LEU A 109 12.00 2.70 -4.12
N LEU A 110 12.81 1.63 -4.16
CA LEU A 110 12.61 0.52 -5.10
C LEU A 110 11.27 -0.19 -4.87
N LEU A 111 10.89 -0.41 -3.61
CA LEU A 111 9.62 -1.06 -3.26
C LEU A 111 8.39 -0.19 -3.60
N THR A 112 8.49 1.14 -3.52
CA THR A 112 7.43 2.02 -4.04
C THR A 112 7.21 1.81 -5.54
N PHE A 113 8.27 1.50 -6.29
CA PHE A 113 8.17 1.29 -7.73
C PHE A 113 7.71 -0.13 -8.07
N PHE A 114 8.40 -1.15 -7.55
CA PHE A 114 8.14 -2.55 -7.88
C PHE A 114 6.87 -3.09 -7.22
N GLY A 115 6.50 -2.63 -6.03
CA GLY A 115 5.37 -3.16 -5.26
C GLY A 115 5.48 -4.66 -4.97
N PHE A 116 4.32 -5.32 -4.85
CA PHE A 116 4.20 -6.79 -4.84
C PHE A 116 3.88 -7.35 -6.23
N SER A 117 4.41 -6.69 -7.27
CA SER A 117 4.07 -7.03 -8.66
C SER A 117 4.41 -8.47 -9.01
N ASN A 118 3.65 -9.05 -9.94
CA ASN A 118 4.00 -10.30 -10.62
C ASN A 118 4.55 -10.07 -12.04
N HIS A 119 5.26 -8.95 -12.21
CA HIS A 119 5.89 -8.54 -13.46
C HIS A 119 6.90 -9.57 -13.95
N PHE A 120 7.17 -9.57 -15.26
CA PHE A 120 8.10 -10.50 -15.89
C PHE A 120 9.53 -10.33 -15.34
N ALA A 121 9.98 -9.09 -15.20
CA ALA A 121 11.32 -8.79 -14.71
C ALA A 121 11.42 -7.45 -13.95
N TRP A 122 12.38 -7.38 -13.05
CA TRP A 122 12.77 -6.18 -12.32
C TRP A 122 14.28 -6.00 -12.41
N GLY A 123 14.72 -4.80 -12.75
CA GLY A 123 16.14 -4.53 -12.90
C GLY A 123 16.57 -3.11 -12.57
N LEU A 124 17.88 -2.96 -12.53
CA LEU A 124 18.58 -1.69 -12.41
C LEU A 124 19.98 -1.79 -13.03
N VAL A 125 20.56 -0.62 -13.35
CA VAL A 125 21.98 -0.50 -13.71
C VAL A 125 22.69 0.27 -12.61
N THR A 126 23.81 -0.27 -12.12
CA THR A 126 24.54 0.37 -11.03
C THR A 126 25.98 -0.12 -10.90
N SER A 127 26.84 0.77 -10.41
CA SER A 127 28.17 0.46 -9.85
C SER A 127 28.16 0.18 -8.33
N ASN A 128 27.00 0.29 -7.67
CA ASN A 128 26.88 0.11 -6.23
C ASN A 128 26.32 -1.29 -5.89
N PRO A 129 27.12 -2.20 -5.29
CA PRO A 129 26.66 -3.56 -5.05
C PRO A 129 25.51 -3.64 -4.04
N PHE A 130 25.34 -2.63 -3.17
CA PHE A 130 24.22 -2.59 -2.23
C PHE A 130 22.87 -2.31 -2.91
N ALA A 131 22.86 -1.64 -4.07
CA ALA A 131 21.63 -1.47 -4.85
C ALA A 131 21.19 -2.79 -5.47
N VAL A 132 22.13 -3.61 -5.98
CA VAL A 132 21.85 -4.98 -6.43
C VAL A 132 21.30 -5.83 -5.27
N ARG A 133 21.90 -5.75 -4.08
CA ARG A 133 21.36 -6.45 -2.89
C ARG A 133 20.00 -5.92 -2.43
N ALA A 134 19.65 -4.68 -2.75
CA ALA A 134 18.31 -4.16 -2.48
C ALA A 134 17.30 -4.73 -3.48
N LEU A 135 17.64 -4.76 -4.78
CA LEU A 135 16.84 -5.41 -5.82
C LEU A 135 16.55 -6.86 -5.46
N GLU A 136 17.59 -7.67 -5.20
CA GLU A 136 17.42 -9.09 -4.88
C GLU A 136 16.50 -9.32 -3.67
N ARG A 137 16.62 -8.49 -2.62
CA ARG A 137 15.78 -8.60 -1.41
C ARG A 137 14.32 -8.26 -1.67
N ILE A 138 14.03 -7.29 -2.53
CA ILE A 138 12.66 -6.84 -2.80
C ILE A 138 11.95 -7.81 -3.74
N THR A 139 12.66 -8.34 -4.72
CA THR A 139 12.11 -9.27 -5.70
C THR A 139 12.19 -10.72 -5.22
N HIS A 140 12.85 -10.93 -4.08
CA HIS A 140 13.12 -12.23 -3.47
C HIS A 140 13.83 -13.19 -4.40
N ARG A 141 14.67 -12.68 -5.29
CA ARG A 141 15.33 -13.46 -6.34
C ARG A 141 16.78 -13.02 -6.47
N ARG A 142 17.62 -13.91 -6.98
CA ARG A 142 19.04 -13.62 -7.18
C ARG A 142 19.27 -13.02 -8.55
N CYS A 143 20.16 -12.03 -8.63
CA CYS A 143 20.68 -11.57 -9.91
C CYS A 143 21.71 -12.61 -10.39
N VAL A 144 21.30 -13.45 -11.33
CA VAL A 144 22.11 -14.57 -11.84
C VAL A 144 22.41 -14.33 -13.31
N PRO A 145 23.69 -14.26 -13.73
CA PRO A 145 24.05 -13.95 -15.12
C PRO A 145 23.37 -14.84 -16.17
N ARG A 146 23.28 -16.15 -15.95
CA ARG A 146 22.59 -17.08 -16.87
C ARG A 146 21.11 -16.76 -17.10
N GLU A 147 20.43 -16.30 -16.06
CA GLU A 147 19.02 -15.91 -16.14
C GLU A 147 18.86 -14.61 -16.94
N ILE A 148 19.83 -13.70 -16.80
CA ILE A 148 19.90 -12.45 -17.58
C ILE A 148 20.25 -12.77 -19.04
N GLU A 149 21.18 -13.69 -19.29
CA GLU A 149 21.58 -14.16 -20.63
C GLU A 149 20.38 -14.76 -21.38
N THR A 150 19.60 -15.61 -20.71
CA THR A 150 18.41 -16.24 -21.30
C THR A 150 17.33 -15.24 -21.66
N ASN A 151 17.27 -14.09 -20.98
CA ASN A 151 16.25 -13.05 -21.17
C ASN A 151 16.85 -11.75 -21.73
N LEU A 152 18.02 -11.82 -22.36
CA LEU A 152 18.77 -10.63 -22.79
C LEU A 152 18.04 -9.86 -23.89
N ASP A 153 17.23 -10.54 -24.70
CA ASP A 153 16.37 -9.91 -25.71
C ASP A 153 15.40 -8.92 -25.06
N VAL A 154 14.69 -9.37 -24.01
CA VAL A 154 13.75 -8.55 -23.23
C VAL A 154 14.46 -7.37 -22.57
N VAL A 155 15.60 -7.63 -21.91
CA VAL A 155 16.38 -6.56 -21.27
C VAL A 155 16.84 -5.54 -22.31
N THR A 156 17.34 -5.97 -23.46
CA THR A 156 17.80 -5.07 -24.53
C THR A 156 16.66 -4.21 -25.07
N THR A 157 15.49 -4.80 -25.34
CA THR A 157 14.30 -4.07 -25.84
C THR A 157 13.86 -2.95 -24.89
N VAL A 158 13.88 -3.19 -23.57
CA VAL A 158 13.56 -2.14 -22.58
C VAL A 158 14.68 -1.10 -22.53
N GLY A 159 15.93 -1.55 -22.60
CA GLY A 159 17.13 -0.70 -22.61
C GLY A 159 17.17 0.30 -23.75
N GLU A 160 16.56 -0.02 -24.91
CA GLU A 160 16.46 0.90 -26.05
C GLU A 160 15.69 2.19 -25.73
N ARG A 161 14.81 2.16 -24.72
CA ARG A 161 14.05 3.34 -24.27
C ARG A 161 14.85 4.24 -23.33
N ILE A 162 16.03 3.80 -22.88
CA ILE A 162 16.84 4.49 -21.89
C ILE A 162 18.08 5.05 -22.58
N GLY A 163 18.18 6.39 -22.68
CA GLY A 163 19.16 7.05 -23.55
C GLY A 163 20.63 6.68 -23.32
N TYR A 164 21.06 6.45 -22.07
CA TYR A 164 22.45 6.08 -21.75
C TYR A 164 22.72 4.56 -21.76
N VAL A 165 21.67 3.75 -21.89
CA VAL A 165 21.75 2.28 -22.02
C VAL A 165 21.65 1.90 -23.50
N HIS A 166 20.87 2.64 -24.29
CA HIS A 166 20.71 2.40 -25.70
C HIS A 166 22.07 2.36 -26.43
N ARG A 167 22.36 1.23 -27.07
CA ARG A 167 23.61 0.94 -27.81
C ARG A 167 24.88 0.89 -26.95
N SER A 168 24.76 0.87 -25.63
CA SER A 168 25.91 0.70 -24.75
C SER A 168 26.44 -0.75 -24.85
N PRO A 169 27.76 -0.95 -25.04
CA PRO A 169 28.33 -2.29 -25.11
C PRO A 169 27.97 -3.11 -23.87
N THR A 170 27.39 -4.28 -24.09
CA THR A 170 26.87 -5.14 -23.02
C THR A 170 27.51 -6.52 -23.13
N THR A 171 27.99 -7.06 -22.01
CA THR A 171 28.59 -8.39 -21.90
C THR A 171 27.85 -9.16 -20.83
N VAL A 172 27.03 -10.12 -21.26
CA VAL A 172 26.29 -11.04 -20.39
C VAL A 172 26.60 -12.46 -20.84
N ASP A 173 27.11 -13.26 -19.92
CA ASP A 173 27.43 -14.67 -20.11
C ASP A 173 27.21 -15.43 -18.80
N ALA A 174 27.57 -16.71 -18.74
CA ALA A 174 27.40 -17.53 -17.54
C ALA A 174 28.15 -17.02 -16.27
N ALA A 175 29.14 -16.14 -16.41
CA ALA A 175 30.01 -15.64 -15.35
C ALA A 175 29.81 -14.16 -14.99
N GLN A 176 29.25 -13.34 -15.89
CA GLN A 176 29.13 -11.89 -15.68
C GLN A 176 27.90 -11.26 -16.34
N SER A 177 27.49 -10.10 -15.84
CA SER A 177 26.44 -9.27 -16.45
C SER A 177 26.79 -7.80 -16.28
N ILE A 178 27.38 -7.23 -17.33
CA ILE A 178 28.05 -5.92 -17.31
C ILE A 178 27.61 -5.10 -18.52
N ILE A 179 27.45 -3.81 -18.31
CA ILE A 179 27.16 -2.82 -19.36
C ILE A 179 28.14 -1.66 -19.25
N ASN A 180 28.71 -1.24 -20.38
CA ASN A 180 29.58 -0.07 -20.46
C ASN A 180 28.75 1.17 -20.77
N THR A 181 28.35 1.89 -19.73
CA THR A 181 27.58 3.15 -19.82
C THR A 181 28.48 4.36 -20.06
N ASN A 182 29.79 4.16 -20.21
CA ASN A 182 30.82 5.20 -20.29
C ASN A 182 30.76 6.17 -19.09
N PHE A 183 30.29 5.67 -17.95
CA PHE A 183 30.13 6.45 -16.73
C PHE A 183 31.29 6.18 -15.76
N HIS A 184 32.32 7.03 -15.84
CA HIS A 184 33.62 6.88 -15.15
C HIS A 184 33.59 7.26 -13.67
N ILE A 185 32.77 6.59 -12.86
CA ILE A 185 32.73 6.79 -11.41
C ILE A 185 33.98 6.25 -10.72
N ASP A 186 34.39 6.88 -9.62
CA ASP A 186 35.46 6.37 -8.75
C ASP A 186 35.08 5.03 -8.10
N LEU A 187 35.81 3.98 -8.47
CA LEU A 187 35.65 2.61 -7.98
C LEU A 187 36.68 2.23 -6.89
N THR A 188 37.47 3.17 -6.36
CA THR A 188 38.52 2.89 -5.36
C THR A 188 37.99 2.11 -4.15
N ASN A 189 36.76 2.43 -3.71
CA ASN A 189 36.11 1.77 -2.57
C ASN A 189 35.31 0.51 -2.95
N LEU A 190 35.25 0.13 -4.23
CA LEU A 190 34.45 -0.99 -4.72
C LEU A 190 34.86 -2.34 -4.09
N PRO A 191 36.15 -2.70 -3.96
CA PRO A 191 36.53 -3.99 -3.37
C PRO A 191 35.98 -4.18 -1.96
N GLY A 192 36.07 -3.15 -1.11
CA GLY A 192 35.53 -3.20 0.25
C GLY A 192 33.99 -3.26 0.29
N LYS A 193 33.31 -2.59 -0.64
CA LYS A 193 31.85 -2.69 -0.77
C LYS A 193 31.42 -4.08 -1.25
N LEU A 194 32.14 -4.66 -2.21
CA LEU A 194 31.88 -6.00 -2.73
C LEU A 194 32.12 -7.07 -1.66
N GLN A 195 33.18 -6.94 -0.86
CA GLN A 195 33.42 -7.83 0.27
C GLN A 195 32.21 -7.84 1.22
N LYS A 196 31.76 -6.66 1.66
CA LYS A 196 30.56 -6.52 2.51
C LYS A 196 29.29 -7.07 1.87
N ALA A 197 29.08 -6.78 0.59
CA ALA A 197 27.93 -7.29 -0.16
C ALA A 197 27.98 -8.80 -0.40
N SER A 198 29.12 -9.45 -0.15
CA SER A 198 29.34 -10.88 -0.36
C SER A 198 29.34 -11.71 0.92
N GLU A 199 29.35 -11.08 2.11
CA GLU A 199 29.54 -11.76 3.41
C GLU A 199 28.57 -12.91 3.66
N ARG A 200 27.30 -12.73 3.31
CA ARG A 200 26.23 -13.73 3.53
C ARG A 200 25.76 -14.42 2.26
N THR A 201 26.09 -13.84 1.11
CA THR A 201 25.49 -14.22 -0.16
C THR A 201 26.52 -13.97 -1.26
N PRO A 202 26.90 -14.97 -2.06
CA PRO A 202 27.98 -14.81 -3.04
C PRO A 202 27.65 -13.75 -4.08
N TRP A 203 28.65 -13.00 -4.54
CA TRP A 203 28.53 -12.08 -5.67
C TRP A 203 28.63 -12.84 -6.99
N LEU A 204 27.72 -12.59 -7.94
CA LEU A 204 27.61 -13.38 -9.16
C LEU A 204 27.79 -12.58 -10.46
N LEU A 205 27.75 -11.24 -10.42
CA LEU A 205 27.66 -10.43 -11.65
C LEU A 205 29.02 -10.08 -12.28
N GLY A 206 30.10 -10.72 -11.84
CA GLY A 206 31.46 -10.38 -12.28
C GLY A 206 32.01 -9.08 -11.65
N GLN A 207 33.15 -8.63 -12.16
CA GLN A 207 33.82 -7.39 -11.74
C GLN A 207 33.69 -6.32 -12.82
N ILE A 208 33.56 -5.06 -12.41
CA ILE A 208 33.44 -3.91 -13.31
C ILE A 208 34.68 -3.03 -13.26
N GLN A 209 34.95 -2.33 -14.34
CA GLN A 209 35.98 -1.30 -14.49
C GLN A 209 35.35 0.11 -14.55
N GLU A 210 36.18 1.16 -14.54
CA GLU A 210 35.67 2.52 -14.73
C GLU A 210 34.97 2.64 -16.10
N GLY A 211 33.77 3.21 -16.10
CA GLY A 211 32.91 3.27 -17.30
C GLY A 211 31.91 2.11 -17.37
N GLU A 212 32.12 1.05 -16.61
CA GLU A 212 31.24 -0.12 -16.55
C GLU A 212 30.35 -0.10 -15.30
N GLU A 213 29.17 -0.69 -15.45
CA GLU A 213 28.20 -0.91 -14.40
C GLU A 213 27.62 -2.32 -14.51
N TRP A 214 27.09 -2.84 -13.40
CA TRP A 214 26.39 -4.10 -13.45
C TRP A 214 25.00 -3.91 -14.03
N LEU A 215 24.67 -4.76 -15.00
CA LEU A 215 23.31 -4.93 -15.50
C LEU A 215 22.63 -5.98 -14.60
N ALA A 216 21.85 -5.53 -13.63
CA ALA A 216 21.27 -6.39 -12.61
C ALA A 216 19.77 -6.59 -12.85
N PHE A 217 19.37 -7.84 -13.06
CA PHE A 217 17.97 -8.22 -13.30
C PHE A 217 17.59 -9.47 -12.52
N THR A 218 16.31 -9.51 -12.13
CA THR A 218 15.62 -10.68 -11.60
C THR A 218 14.33 -10.91 -12.37
N PHE A 219 13.89 -12.16 -12.46
CA PHE A 219 12.79 -12.59 -13.35
C PHE A 219 11.79 -13.44 -12.58
N ARG A 220 10.50 -13.28 -12.86
CA ARG A 220 9.42 -13.99 -12.15
C ARG A 220 9.64 -15.49 -12.04
N GLU A 221 10.08 -16.13 -13.12
CA GLU A 221 10.25 -17.58 -13.22
C GLU A 221 11.43 -18.13 -12.39
N GLN A 222 12.29 -17.26 -11.85
CA GLN A 222 13.41 -17.68 -11.01
C GLN A 222 12.95 -18.22 -9.65
N PRO A 223 13.68 -19.18 -9.07
CA PRO A 223 13.48 -19.60 -7.70
C PRO A 223 13.58 -18.44 -6.71
N MET A 224 12.64 -18.42 -5.77
CA MET A 224 12.67 -17.43 -4.70
C MET A 224 13.68 -17.79 -3.62
N MET A 225 14.31 -16.76 -3.08
CA MET A 225 15.01 -16.82 -1.80
C MET A 225 13.99 -16.94 -0.67
N ALA A 226 14.40 -17.59 0.43
CA ALA A 226 13.63 -17.57 1.66
C ALA A 226 13.45 -16.12 2.14
N LEU A 227 12.20 -15.78 2.49
CA LEU A 227 11.87 -14.50 3.11
C LEU A 227 12.06 -14.60 4.63
N ASP A 228 12.78 -13.64 5.19
CA ASP A 228 12.75 -13.43 6.64
C ASP A 228 11.37 -12.87 7.05
N ARG A 229 10.81 -13.37 8.16
CA ARG A 229 9.48 -12.92 8.65
C ARG A 229 9.43 -11.43 8.95
N ASN A 230 10.50 -10.84 9.50
CA ASN A 230 10.52 -9.41 9.79
C ASN A 230 10.62 -8.57 8.51
N GLU A 231 11.26 -9.10 7.48
CA GLU A 231 11.25 -8.49 6.15
C GLU A 231 9.85 -8.52 5.54
N LEU A 232 9.16 -9.66 5.56
CA LEU A 232 7.77 -9.78 5.09
C LEU A 232 6.85 -8.78 5.79
N ARG A 233 6.89 -8.75 7.12
CA ARG A 233 6.03 -7.86 7.92
C ARG A 233 6.22 -6.39 7.54
N ARG A 234 7.48 -5.97 7.37
CA ARG A 234 7.80 -4.60 6.91
C ARG A 234 7.25 -4.31 5.51
N LEU A 235 7.27 -5.28 4.59
CA LEU A 235 6.69 -5.11 3.26
C LEU A 235 5.17 -4.96 3.32
N LEU A 236 4.50 -5.81 4.12
CA LEU A 236 3.06 -5.78 4.30
C LEU A 236 2.58 -4.49 4.98
N ASP A 237 3.26 -4.06 6.06
CA ASP A 237 2.91 -2.82 6.77
C ASP A 237 3.06 -1.57 5.87
N ARG A 238 4.03 -1.60 4.95
CA ARG A 238 4.17 -0.54 3.94
C ARG A 238 3.04 -0.61 2.91
N SER A 239 2.67 -1.81 2.47
CA SER A 239 1.54 -2.01 1.56
C SER A 239 0.27 -1.41 2.16
N ASP A 240 -0.03 -1.71 3.42
CA ASP A 240 -1.20 -1.20 4.12
C ASP A 240 -1.24 0.33 4.17
N ARG A 241 -0.11 0.99 4.47
CA ARG A 241 -0.03 2.47 4.42
C ARG A 241 -0.32 3.02 3.04
N THR A 242 0.20 2.37 2.00
CA THR A 242 0.06 2.82 0.62
C THR A 242 -1.38 2.63 0.12
N VAL A 243 -2.00 1.51 0.48
CA VAL A 243 -3.40 1.17 0.19
C VAL A 243 -4.35 2.12 0.88
N LYS A 244 -4.13 2.43 2.18
CA LYS A 244 -4.97 3.39 2.91
C LYS A 244 -5.00 4.75 2.21
N GLN A 245 -3.85 5.21 1.75
CA GLN A 245 -3.76 6.43 0.94
C GLN A 245 -4.48 6.27 -0.41
N ALA A 246 -4.45 5.11 -1.06
CA ALA A 246 -5.18 4.85 -2.31
C ALA A 246 -6.70 4.90 -2.10
N TYR A 247 -7.22 4.23 -1.07
CA TYR A 247 -8.64 4.25 -0.71
C TYR A 247 -9.18 5.64 -0.35
N ALA A 248 -8.34 6.51 0.20
CA ALA A 248 -8.67 7.90 0.48
C ALA A 248 -8.92 8.73 -0.80
N ARG A 249 -8.16 8.46 -1.87
CA ARG A 249 -8.27 9.19 -3.15
C ARG A 249 -9.20 8.52 -4.16
N MET A 250 -9.57 7.27 -3.92
CA MET A 250 -10.42 6.49 -4.82
C MET A 250 -11.75 7.21 -5.02
N LYS A 251 -12.10 7.50 -6.29
CA LYS A 251 -13.41 8.08 -6.64
C LYS A 251 -14.50 7.04 -6.37
N ARG A 252 -15.22 7.22 -5.27
CA ARG A 252 -16.37 6.39 -4.93
C ARG A 252 -17.57 6.88 -5.72
N GLY A 253 -18.24 5.98 -6.43
CA GLY A 253 -19.42 6.29 -7.26
C GLY A 253 -20.47 5.17 -7.28
N PRO A 254 -21.59 5.35 -7.99
CA PRO A 254 -22.75 4.44 -8.00
C PRO A 254 -22.47 3.02 -8.50
N MET A 255 -21.25 2.71 -8.95
CA MET A 255 -20.81 1.34 -9.21
C MET A 255 -20.60 0.51 -7.93
N HIS A 256 -20.35 1.17 -6.79
CA HIS A 256 -20.17 0.51 -5.50
C HIS A 256 -21.53 0.19 -4.88
N ALA A 257 -21.92 -1.10 -4.88
CA ALA A 257 -23.24 -1.53 -4.41
C ALA A 257 -23.54 -1.07 -2.97
N TRP A 258 -22.51 -1.01 -2.12
CA TRP A 258 -22.61 -0.59 -0.71
C TRP A 258 -22.93 0.88 -0.50
N MET A 259 -22.88 1.71 -1.53
CA MET A 259 -23.28 3.12 -1.43
C MET A 259 -24.74 3.38 -1.82
N LYS A 260 -25.44 2.38 -2.38
CA LYS A 260 -26.81 2.56 -2.91
C LYS A 260 -27.90 2.49 -1.83
N ALA A 261 -27.59 1.98 -0.65
CA ALA A 261 -28.57 1.63 0.37
C ALA A 261 -28.53 2.54 1.62
N THR A 262 -27.98 3.75 1.51
CA THR A 262 -27.89 4.70 2.64
C THR A 262 -29.24 4.97 3.33
N GLU A 263 -30.32 5.18 2.58
CA GLU A 263 -31.65 5.41 3.17
C GLU A 263 -32.21 4.19 3.91
N PRO A 264 -32.34 2.99 3.32
CA PRO A 264 -32.82 1.82 4.06
C PRO A 264 -31.92 1.47 5.26
N GLU A 265 -30.60 1.60 5.13
CA GLU A 265 -29.66 1.37 6.24
C GLU A 265 -29.85 2.33 7.40
N THR A 266 -29.99 3.64 7.13
CA THR A 266 -30.22 4.63 8.20
C THR A 266 -31.60 4.47 8.84
N ASN A 267 -32.63 4.13 8.06
CA ASN A 267 -33.96 3.83 8.60
C ASN A 267 -33.93 2.59 9.52
N PHE A 268 -33.22 1.53 9.12
CA PHE A 268 -33.01 0.37 9.96
C PHE A 268 -32.24 0.73 11.23
N ALA A 269 -31.15 1.50 11.11
CA ALA A 269 -30.35 1.93 12.25
C ALA A 269 -31.16 2.74 13.27
N VAL A 270 -31.99 3.68 12.81
CA VAL A 270 -32.91 4.45 13.66
C VAL A 270 -33.82 3.53 14.49
N GLN A 271 -34.40 2.51 13.85
CA GLN A 271 -35.30 1.55 14.52
C GLN A 271 -34.54 0.64 15.49
N ALA A 272 -33.44 0.02 15.05
CA ALA A 272 -32.65 -0.92 15.84
C ALA A 272 -32.02 -0.27 17.08
N LEU A 273 -31.53 0.97 16.94
CA LEU A 273 -30.95 1.75 18.02
C LEU A 273 -32.01 2.43 18.90
N ALA A 274 -33.29 2.38 18.52
CA ALA A 274 -34.40 3.06 19.19
C ALA A 274 -34.15 4.57 19.37
N LEU A 275 -33.66 5.23 18.31
CA LEU A 275 -33.30 6.64 18.37
C LEU A 275 -34.52 7.53 18.62
N ARG A 276 -34.35 8.47 19.55
CA ARG A 276 -35.33 9.53 19.84
C ARG A 276 -34.97 10.79 19.04
N PRO A 277 -35.95 11.63 18.66
CA PRO A 277 -35.65 12.90 17.99
C PRO A 277 -34.56 13.70 18.73
N GLY A 278 -33.58 14.22 17.99
CA GLY A 278 -32.47 14.98 18.56
C GLY A 278 -31.39 14.14 19.27
N ALA A 279 -31.49 12.81 19.28
CA ALA A 279 -30.46 11.94 19.86
C ALA A 279 -29.06 12.23 19.28
N ARG A 280 -28.05 12.08 20.14
CA ARG A 280 -26.63 12.22 19.76
C ARG A 280 -26.10 10.89 19.27
N VAL A 281 -25.64 10.85 18.02
CA VAL A 281 -25.13 9.63 17.37
C VAL A 281 -23.66 9.79 17.02
N LEU A 282 -22.84 8.79 17.36
CA LEU A 282 -21.47 8.68 16.88
C LEU A 282 -21.44 7.81 15.61
N ASP A 283 -20.82 8.29 14.54
CA ASP A 283 -20.54 7.52 13.33
C ASP A 283 -19.03 7.29 13.22
N LEU A 284 -18.54 6.15 13.72
CA LEU A 284 -17.11 5.84 13.81
C LEU A 284 -16.65 5.14 12.52
N GLY A 285 -15.73 5.79 11.78
CA GLY A 285 -15.33 5.38 10.44
C GLY A 285 -16.30 5.88 9.37
N CYS A 286 -16.73 7.15 9.49
CA CYS A 286 -17.83 7.70 8.68
C CYS A 286 -17.49 7.92 7.19
N GLY A 287 -16.21 7.86 6.80
CA GLY A 287 -15.74 8.14 5.45
C GLY A 287 -16.16 9.54 4.98
N ASN A 288 -16.96 9.61 3.91
CA ASN A 288 -17.51 10.86 3.38
C ASN A 288 -18.83 11.30 4.04
N GLY A 289 -19.27 10.60 5.09
CA GLY A 289 -20.42 10.99 5.90
C GLY A 289 -21.77 10.56 5.36
N ARG A 290 -21.88 9.57 4.47
CA ARG A 290 -23.18 9.19 3.89
C ARG A 290 -24.27 8.90 4.94
N HIS A 291 -23.93 8.19 6.01
CA HIS A 291 -24.87 7.93 7.12
C HIS A 291 -25.00 9.15 8.03
N THR A 292 -23.88 9.82 8.34
CA THR A 292 -23.85 11.08 9.11
C THR A 292 -24.82 12.13 8.55
N LEU A 293 -24.74 12.41 7.26
CA LEU A 293 -25.59 13.38 6.56
C LEU A 293 -27.06 12.95 6.57
N ARG A 294 -27.35 11.68 6.23
CA ARG A 294 -28.74 11.19 6.15
C ARG A 294 -29.42 11.13 7.51
N LEU A 295 -28.68 10.83 8.59
CA LEU A 295 -29.18 10.90 9.96
C LEU A 295 -29.35 12.36 10.41
N ALA A 296 -28.44 13.27 10.07
CA ALA A 296 -28.59 14.68 10.38
C ALA A 296 -29.82 15.29 9.69
N LEU A 297 -30.08 14.92 8.43
CA LEU A 297 -31.32 15.26 7.70
C LEU A 297 -32.57 14.74 8.41
N GLY A 298 -32.47 13.60 9.11
CA GLY A 298 -33.52 13.04 9.97
C GLY A 298 -33.70 13.75 11.32
N GLY A 299 -32.95 14.82 11.60
CA GLY A 299 -33.05 15.61 12.84
C GLY A 299 -32.21 15.07 14.01
N TYR A 300 -31.23 14.20 13.76
CA TYR A 300 -30.29 13.72 14.77
C TYR A 300 -29.02 14.58 14.84
N ASN A 301 -28.35 14.57 15.99
CA ASN A 301 -27.07 15.25 16.18
C ASN A 301 -25.94 14.24 15.97
N VAL A 302 -25.36 14.19 14.78
CA VAL A 302 -24.41 13.13 14.39
C VAL A 302 -23.00 13.68 14.32
N THR A 303 -22.05 12.99 14.98
CA THR A 303 -20.63 13.27 14.86
C THR A 303 -19.95 12.12 14.13
N GLY A 304 -19.54 12.37 12.89
CA GLY A 304 -18.72 11.46 12.09
C GLY A 304 -17.25 11.61 12.43
N VAL A 305 -16.57 10.48 12.62
CA VAL A 305 -15.12 10.41 12.85
C VAL A 305 -14.48 9.59 11.75
N ASP A 306 -13.45 10.13 11.11
CA ASP A 306 -12.59 9.39 10.17
C ASP A 306 -11.16 9.95 10.23
N PHE A 307 -10.17 9.21 9.74
CA PHE A 307 -8.79 9.69 9.69
C PHE A 307 -8.45 10.36 8.35
N VAL A 308 -9.33 10.25 7.35
CA VAL A 308 -9.14 10.80 6.01
C VAL A 308 -9.78 12.19 5.91
N GLN A 309 -8.97 13.23 6.12
CA GLN A 309 -9.39 14.63 6.06
C GLN A 309 -10.18 14.98 4.79
N ASP A 310 -9.69 14.58 3.60
CA ASP A 310 -10.33 14.89 2.33
C ASP A 310 -11.77 14.34 2.23
N SER A 311 -12.04 13.17 2.83
CA SER A 311 -13.40 12.58 2.85
C SER A 311 -14.31 13.38 3.77
N LEU A 312 -13.80 13.84 4.91
CA LEU A 312 -14.54 14.68 5.85
C LEU A 312 -14.85 16.05 5.26
N ASP A 313 -13.93 16.63 4.49
CA ASP A 313 -14.13 17.93 3.83
C ASP A 313 -15.27 17.85 2.80
N GLN A 314 -15.39 16.74 2.06
CA GLN A 314 -16.54 16.49 1.19
C GLN A 314 -17.85 16.42 1.99
N GLY A 315 -17.85 15.71 3.12
CA GLY A 315 -19.01 15.62 4.00
C GLY A 315 -19.42 16.98 4.58
N ARG A 316 -18.46 17.81 4.99
CA ARG A 316 -18.72 19.18 5.48
C ARG A 316 -19.36 20.05 4.40
N LEU A 317 -18.80 20.02 3.19
CA LEU A 317 -19.32 20.80 2.06
C LEU A 317 -20.76 20.40 1.71
N GLU A 318 -21.07 19.10 1.76
CA GLU A 318 -22.43 18.61 1.54
C GLU A 318 -23.37 19.01 2.69
N ALA A 319 -22.93 18.91 3.95
CA ALA A 319 -23.71 19.36 5.10
C ALA A 319 -24.04 20.86 5.02
N GLU A 320 -23.08 21.69 4.61
CA GLU A 320 -23.30 23.13 4.40
C GLU A 320 -24.29 23.38 3.26
N ARG A 321 -24.15 22.66 2.13
CA ARG A 321 -25.03 22.77 0.98
C ARG A 321 -26.49 22.45 1.32
N GLU A 322 -26.72 21.43 2.15
CA GLU A 322 -28.05 20.99 2.57
C GLU A 322 -28.55 21.68 3.87
N GLY A 323 -27.75 22.54 4.50
CA GLY A 323 -28.12 23.24 5.74
C GLY A 323 -28.21 22.32 6.97
N LEU A 324 -27.45 21.23 7.00
CA LEU A 324 -27.50 20.18 8.02
C LEU A 324 -26.67 20.54 9.26
N LEU A 325 -27.19 21.44 10.10
CA LEU A 325 -26.51 21.89 11.34
C LEU A 325 -26.25 20.76 12.36
N GLY A 326 -26.95 19.63 12.23
CA GLY A 326 -26.78 18.44 13.07
C GLY A 326 -25.60 17.55 12.68
N ALA A 327 -24.97 17.76 11.51
CA ALA A 327 -23.82 17.00 11.05
C ALA A 327 -22.51 17.65 11.49
N ARG A 328 -21.65 16.89 12.16
CA ARG A 328 -20.29 17.31 12.56
C ARG A 328 -19.28 16.26 12.11
N PHE A 329 -18.08 16.70 11.77
CA PHE A 329 -17.01 15.84 11.26
C PHE A 329 -15.70 16.11 11.99
N GLU A 330 -15.11 15.07 12.56
CA GLU A 330 -13.84 15.10 13.29
C GLU A 330 -12.78 14.24 12.60
N CYS A 331 -11.62 14.84 12.33
CA CYS A 331 -10.47 14.13 11.75
C CYS A 331 -9.63 13.53 12.87
N ALA A 332 -9.82 12.24 13.15
CA ALA A 332 -9.14 11.55 14.24
C ALA A 332 -9.01 10.04 13.98
N ASP A 333 -8.02 9.42 14.64
CA ASP A 333 -7.92 7.96 14.70
C ASP A 333 -9.00 7.40 15.62
N GLY A 334 -9.94 6.63 15.06
CA GLY A 334 -11.07 6.06 15.80
C GLY A 334 -10.70 5.19 17.01
N ARG A 335 -9.45 4.69 17.10
CA ARG A 335 -8.94 3.94 18.26
C ARG A 335 -8.67 4.83 19.48
N THR A 336 -8.43 6.12 19.25
CA THR A 336 -7.95 7.06 20.28
C THR A 336 -8.71 8.39 20.34
N ALA A 337 -9.58 8.67 19.36
CA ALA A 337 -10.39 9.89 19.29
C ALA A 337 -11.10 10.15 20.62
N ASP A 338 -11.06 11.40 21.11
CA ASP A 338 -11.71 11.80 22.36
C ASP A 338 -12.74 12.90 22.13
N LEU A 339 -14.02 12.51 22.18
CA LEU A 339 -15.17 13.39 22.02
C LEU A 339 -15.94 13.58 23.35
N GLY A 340 -15.31 13.22 24.47
CA GLY A 340 -15.92 13.19 25.80
C GLY A 340 -16.63 11.87 26.11
N ALA A 341 -16.39 11.33 27.30
CA ALA A 341 -16.98 10.07 27.74
C ALA A 341 -18.50 10.17 27.94
N ALA A 342 -19.21 9.08 27.65
CA ALA A 342 -20.67 8.96 27.83
C ALA A 342 -21.49 10.11 27.18
N SER A 343 -21.06 10.58 26.01
CA SER A 343 -21.63 11.73 25.31
C SER A 343 -22.76 11.37 24.33
N PHE A 344 -22.83 10.11 23.89
CA PHE A 344 -23.68 9.68 22.78
C PHE A 344 -24.79 8.73 23.23
N ASP A 345 -25.99 8.92 22.69
CA ASP A 345 -27.14 8.03 22.93
C ASP A 345 -27.00 6.74 22.13
N ALA A 346 -26.37 6.80 20.95
CA ALA A 346 -26.08 5.65 20.14
C ALA A 346 -24.81 5.82 19.31
N ALA A 347 -24.33 4.71 18.74
CA ALA A 347 -23.22 4.69 17.79
C ALA A 347 -23.51 3.78 16.59
N ILE A 348 -22.93 4.11 15.45
CA ILE A 348 -22.82 3.24 14.29
C ILE A 348 -21.33 3.08 13.96
N CYS A 349 -20.95 1.86 13.57
CA CYS A 349 -19.61 1.52 13.11
C CYS A 349 -19.76 0.48 12.00
N LEU A 350 -19.92 0.97 10.77
CA LEU A 350 -20.43 0.20 9.65
C LEU A 350 -19.36 0.04 8.55
N TYR A 351 -19.46 -1.00 7.73
CA TYR A 351 -18.60 -1.32 6.58
C TYR A 351 -17.12 -1.44 6.93
N ASP A 352 -16.73 -2.64 7.41
CA ASP A 352 -15.35 -3.12 7.64
C ASP A 352 -14.39 -2.29 8.49
N VAL A 353 -14.87 -1.22 9.12
CA VAL A 353 -14.11 -0.41 10.10
C VAL A 353 -13.52 -1.31 11.20
N ILE A 354 -14.33 -2.19 11.78
CA ILE A 354 -13.83 -3.31 12.60
C ILE A 354 -13.49 -4.45 11.65
N GLY A 355 -12.19 -4.73 11.52
CA GLY A 355 -11.63 -5.63 10.51
C GLY A 355 -10.57 -4.97 9.64
N THR A 356 -10.52 -3.63 9.60
CA THR A 356 -9.52 -2.88 8.81
C THR A 356 -8.07 -3.10 9.27
N PHE A 357 -7.86 -3.53 10.52
CA PHE A 357 -6.52 -3.86 11.03
C PHE A 357 -6.30 -5.37 11.02
N PRO A 358 -5.15 -5.85 10.54
CA PRO A 358 -4.81 -7.27 10.65
C PRO A 358 -4.61 -7.69 12.11
N GLU A 359 -4.07 -6.82 12.96
CA GLU A 359 -3.94 -7.08 14.40
C GLU A 359 -5.28 -6.93 15.13
N GLN A 360 -5.64 -7.96 15.89
CA GLN A 360 -6.85 -7.99 16.70
C GLN A 360 -6.88 -6.88 17.75
N GLU A 361 -5.74 -6.55 18.38
CA GLU A 361 -5.71 -5.57 19.46
C GLU A 361 -6.14 -4.18 18.97
N HIS A 362 -5.78 -3.82 17.74
CA HIS A 362 -6.19 -2.54 17.13
C HIS A 362 -7.70 -2.46 16.90
N ASN A 363 -8.33 -3.57 16.50
CA ASN A 363 -9.79 -3.61 16.35
C ASN A 363 -10.50 -3.59 17.71
N GLN A 364 -9.92 -4.20 18.74
CA GLN A 364 -10.45 -4.12 20.10
C GLN A 364 -10.46 -2.68 20.63
N LEU A 365 -9.45 -1.86 20.29
CA LEU A 365 -9.42 -0.45 20.67
C LEU A 365 -10.59 0.35 20.08
N LEU A 366 -11.06 0.03 18.87
CA LEU A 366 -12.25 0.67 18.28
C LEU A 366 -13.49 0.40 19.14
N LEU A 367 -13.73 -0.86 19.53
CA LEU A 367 -14.86 -1.24 20.38
C LEU A 367 -14.78 -0.60 21.77
N ASN A 368 -13.59 -0.59 22.37
CA ASN A 368 -13.36 0.09 23.65
C ASN A 368 -13.70 1.59 23.54
N ASN A 369 -13.32 2.22 22.42
CA ASN A 369 -13.60 3.63 22.21
C ASN A 369 -15.10 3.88 21.97
N ILE A 370 -15.80 3.02 21.21
CA ILE A 370 -17.27 3.07 21.07
C ILE A 370 -17.93 2.98 22.46
N ALA A 371 -17.55 1.98 23.25
CA ALA A 371 -18.09 1.77 24.59
C ALA A 371 -17.87 2.99 25.49
N ARG A 372 -16.68 3.59 25.47
CA ARG A 372 -16.36 4.80 26.25
C ARG A 372 -17.23 6.00 25.90
N HIS A 373 -17.62 6.16 24.64
CA HIS A 373 -18.42 7.30 24.16
C HIS A 373 -19.93 7.14 24.37
N LEU A 374 -20.44 5.91 24.39
CA LEU A 374 -21.86 5.64 24.62
C LEU A 374 -22.30 5.99 26.04
N LYS A 375 -23.49 6.54 26.25
CA LYS A 375 -24.09 6.63 27.59
C LYS A 375 -24.38 5.21 28.13
N PRO A 376 -24.46 5.01 29.46
CA PRO A 376 -25.01 3.77 30.02
C PRO A 376 -26.39 3.47 29.40
N GLY A 377 -26.61 2.25 28.94
CA GLY A 377 -27.82 1.85 28.19
C GLY A 377 -27.86 2.34 26.73
N GLY A 378 -26.87 3.10 26.27
CA GLY A 378 -26.71 3.50 24.87
C GLY A 378 -26.37 2.30 23.99
N ARG A 379 -26.79 2.33 22.72
CA ARG A 379 -26.66 1.19 21.80
C ARG A 379 -25.71 1.47 20.66
N ALA A 380 -25.03 0.43 20.18
CA ALA A 380 -24.26 0.50 18.94
C ALA A 380 -24.75 -0.52 17.91
N LEU A 381 -24.75 -0.11 16.65
CA LEU A 381 -24.92 -0.96 15.49
C LEU A 381 -23.57 -1.11 14.79
N ILE A 382 -23.08 -2.35 14.72
CA ILE A 382 -21.75 -2.68 14.24
C ILE A 382 -21.86 -3.68 13.09
N SER A 383 -21.09 -3.51 12.02
CA SER A 383 -20.97 -4.53 10.97
C SER A 383 -19.53 -4.98 10.80
N VAL A 384 -19.31 -6.27 10.58
CA VAL A 384 -18.01 -6.85 10.22
C VAL A 384 -18.15 -7.75 8.99
N LEU A 385 -17.04 -8.02 8.32
CA LEU A 385 -17.00 -8.96 7.20
C LEU A 385 -17.07 -10.42 7.70
N ASN A 386 -17.95 -11.20 7.08
CA ASN A 386 -18.33 -12.55 7.54
C ASN A 386 -17.23 -13.61 7.29
N MET A 387 -16.71 -14.22 8.36
CA MET A 387 -15.71 -15.30 8.27
C MET A 387 -16.29 -16.61 7.74
N GLU A 388 -17.50 -17.00 8.14
CA GLU A 388 -18.14 -18.26 7.75
C GLU A 388 -18.34 -18.33 6.24
N LEU A 389 -18.86 -17.26 5.63
CA LEU A 389 -18.95 -17.15 4.18
C LEU A 389 -17.55 -17.14 3.55
N THR A 390 -16.60 -16.38 4.10
CA THR A 390 -15.23 -16.33 3.57
C THR A 390 -14.60 -17.74 3.54
N ARG A 391 -14.76 -18.51 4.62
CA ARG A 391 -14.27 -19.89 4.74
C ARG A 391 -14.93 -20.81 3.73
N SER A 392 -16.24 -20.69 3.51
CA SER A 392 -16.99 -21.59 2.62
C SER A 392 -16.60 -21.40 1.15
N ILE A 393 -16.27 -20.16 0.74
CA ILE A 393 -15.94 -19.86 -0.66
C ILE A 393 -14.44 -19.84 -0.95
N ALA A 394 -13.56 -19.69 0.04
CA ALA A 394 -12.13 -19.56 -0.21
C ALA A 394 -11.60 -20.73 -1.08
N THR A 395 -10.74 -20.44 -2.05
CA THR A 395 -10.07 -21.47 -2.86
C THR A 395 -8.59 -21.58 -2.53
N ARG A 396 -7.99 -20.55 -1.92
CA ARG A 396 -6.59 -20.51 -1.47
C ARG A 396 -6.52 -20.31 0.05
N ARG A 397 -5.69 -21.12 0.72
CA ARG A 397 -5.54 -21.16 2.19
C ARG A 397 -4.09 -21.37 2.59
N GLY A 398 -3.74 -20.83 3.76
CA GLY A 398 -2.43 -21.05 4.39
C GLY A 398 -1.91 -19.80 5.08
N ALA A 399 -0.97 -19.96 6.00
CA ALA A 399 -0.36 -18.84 6.69
C ALA A 399 0.70 -18.18 5.80
N VAL A 400 0.45 -16.94 5.38
CA VAL A 400 1.40 -16.15 4.55
C VAL A 400 2.71 -15.90 5.30
N GLU A 401 2.67 -15.80 6.63
CA GLU A 401 3.89 -15.68 7.44
C GLU A 401 4.75 -16.96 7.44
N ASP A 402 4.15 -18.12 7.20
CA ASP A 402 4.86 -19.40 7.09
C ASP A 402 5.33 -19.66 5.65
N ASP A 403 4.51 -19.30 4.65
CA ASP A 403 4.86 -19.37 3.24
C ASP A 403 4.52 -18.07 2.47
N PRO A 404 5.47 -17.12 2.39
CA PRO A 404 5.28 -15.86 1.69
C PRO A 404 5.02 -16.00 0.18
N ARG A 405 5.31 -17.17 -0.42
CA ARG A 405 5.09 -17.42 -1.85
C ARG A 405 3.60 -17.40 -2.20
N LEU A 406 2.73 -17.65 -1.23
CA LEU A 406 1.27 -17.58 -1.38
C LEU A 406 0.79 -16.20 -1.88
N LEU A 407 1.53 -15.12 -1.60
CA LEU A 407 1.20 -13.78 -2.13
C LEU A 407 1.43 -13.66 -3.66
N GLN A 408 2.22 -14.52 -4.26
CA GLN A 408 2.46 -14.53 -5.71
C GLN A 408 1.34 -15.25 -6.47
N GLU A 409 0.75 -16.27 -5.84
CA GLU A 409 -0.40 -17.01 -6.38
C GLU A 409 -1.68 -16.19 -6.41
N LEU A 410 -1.73 -15.10 -5.63
CA LEU A 410 -2.81 -14.14 -5.67
C LEU A 410 -2.78 -13.34 -6.98
N PRO A 411 -3.83 -13.44 -7.82
CA PRO A 411 -3.93 -12.60 -9.01
C PRO A 411 -4.16 -11.14 -8.58
N PRO A 412 -3.58 -10.17 -9.31
CA PRO A 412 -3.95 -8.78 -9.11
C PRO A 412 -5.40 -8.54 -9.53
N SER A 413 -6.08 -7.61 -8.86
CA SER A 413 -7.43 -7.22 -9.22
C SER A 413 -7.64 -5.72 -9.05
N ARG A 414 -8.66 -5.18 -9.72
CA ARG A 414 -9.17 -3.82 -9.48
C ARG A 414 -10.54 -3.86 -8.81
N VAL A 415 -10.87 -4.97 -8.17
CA VAL A 415 -12.23 -5.22 -7.67
C VAL A 415 -12.64 -4.17 -6.66
N MET A 416 -11.74 -3.72 -5.78
CA MET A 416 -12.09 -2.68 -4.83
C MET A 416 -12.38 -1.33 -5.52
N GLN A 417 -11.69 -1.01 -6.61
CA GLN A 417 -11.89 0.21 -7.39
C GLN A 417 -13.15 0.16 -8.28
N GLU A 418 -13.43 -0.99 -8.88
CA GLU A 418 -14.49 -1.13 -9.88
C GLU A 418 -15.84 -1.47 -9.26
N THR A 419 -15.88 -2.35 -8.26
CA THR A 419 -17.13 -2.93 -7.74
C THR A 419 -17.26 -2.87 -6.22
N GLY A 420 -16.15 -2.95 -5.49
CA GLY A 420 -16.10 -3.16 -4.04
C GLY A 420 -16.44 -4.58 -3.60
N ASN A 421 -16.53 -5.56 -4.51
CA ASN A 421 -16.94 -6.93 -4.19
C ASN A 421 -15.80 -7.82 -3.71
N ILE A 422 -15.37 -7.64 -2.47
CA ILE A 422 -14.16 -8.29 -1.92
C ILE A 422 -14.34 -9.77 -1.48
N PHE A 423 -15.38 -10.45 -1.99
CA PHE A 423 -15.73 -11.86 -1.70
C PHE A 423 -15.54 -12.76 -2.92
N GLU A 424 -14.78 -12.33 -3.92
CA GLU A 424 -14.49 -13.15 -5.09
C GLU A 424 -13.41 -14.19 -4.74
N PRO A 425 -13.73 -15.49 -4.71
CA PRO A 425 -12.87 -16.50 -4.12
C PRO A 425 -11.51 -16.63 -4.81
N GLU A 426 -11.44 -16.27 -6.08
CA GLU A 426 -10.19 -16.32 -6.83
C GLU A 426 -9.24 -15.15 -6.61
N LEU A 427 -9.73 -14.10 -5.95
CA LEU A 427 -8.99 -12.85 -5.74
C LEU A 427 -8.49 -12.68 -4.31
N PHE A 428 -8.69 -13.69 -3.46
CA PHE A 428 -8.23 -13.63 -2.08
C PHE A 428 -7.63 -14.94 -1.58
N HIS A 429 -6.81 -14.82 -0.54
CA HIS A 429 -6.16 -15.92 0.15
C HIS A 429 -6.49 -15.83 1.64
N LEU A 430 -6.92 -16.94 2.22
CA LEU A 430 -7.34 -17.00 3.62
C LEU A 430 -6.26 -17.60 4.52
N ASP A 431 -5.77 -16.81 5.47
CA ASP A 431 -5.08 -17.31 6.65
C ASP A 431 -6.12 -17.49 7.76
N GLU A 432 -6.67 -18.70 7.84
CA GLU A 432 -7.80 -19.00 8.72
C GLU A 432 -7.41 -18.93 10.21
N ALA A 433 -6.20 -19.38 10.56
CA ALA A 433 -5.72 -19.35 11.94
C ALA A 433 -5.52 -17.92 12.43
N ALA A 434 -5.00 -17.05 11.58
CA ALA A 434 -4.89 -15.64 11.89
C ALA A 434 -6.23 -14.90 11.76
N GLY A 435 -7.19 -15.42 11.01
CA GLY A 435 -8.43 -14.74 10.65
C GLY A 435 -8.25 -13.61 9.63
N ILE A 436 -7.17 -13.68 8.83
CA ILE A 436 -6.76 -12.62 7.90
C ILE A 436 -7.01 -13.07 6.47
N VAL A 437 -7.60 -12.17 5.68
CA VAL A 437 -7.69 -12.28 4.24
C VAL A 437 -6.63 -11.39 3.59
N TYR A 438 -5.90 -11.95 2.65
CA TYR A 438 -4.95 -11.24 1.80
C TYR A 438 -5.56 -11.08 0.41
N ARG A 439 -5.57 -9.85 -0.10
CA ARG A 439 -5.96 -9.52 -1.47
C ARG A 439 -4.85 -8.75 -2.15
N LYS A 440 -4.79 -8.84 -3.47
CA LYS A 440 -3.86 -8.06 -4.28
C LYS A 440 -4.65 -7.08 -5.14
N GLU A 441 -4.58 -5.80 -4.77
CA GLU A 441 -5.35 -4.73 -5.41
C GLU A 441 -4.45 -3.82 -6.23
N GLN A 442 -4.99 -3.36 -7.35
CA GLN A 442 -4.43 -2.35 -8.24
C GLN A 442 -5.39 -1.15 -8.27
N PHE A 443 -4.80 0.05 -8.32
CA PHE A 443 -5.53 1.30 -8.48
C PHE A 443 -5.01 2.03 -9.71
N GLU A 444 -5.92 2.51 -10.54
CA GLU A 444 -5.61 3.32 -11.72
C GLU A 444 -6.24 4.71 -11.62
N GLY A 445 -5.73 5.66 -12.42
CA GLY A 445 -6.34 6.98 -12.56
C GLY A 445 -6.23 7.88 -11.33
N ASP A 446 -5.40 7.51 -10.34
CA ASP A 446 -5.11 8.29 -9.14
C ASP A 446 -3.73 8.98 -9.18
N GLY A 447 -3.14 9.06 -10.38
CA GLY A 447 -1.83 9.67 -10.62
C GLY A 447 -0.63 8.81 -10.18
N ARG A 448 -0.86 7.54 -9.80
CA ARG A 448 0.19 6.61 -9.36
C ARG A 448 0.61 5.64 -10.49
N PRO A 449 1.85 5.10 -10.48
CA PRO A 449 2.17 3.97 -11.33
C PRO A 449 1.24 2.83 -10.95
N PRO A 450 0.70 2.07 -11.93
CA PRO A 450 -0.15 0.93 -11.65
C PRO A 450 0.66 -0.08 -10.82
N GLY A 451 0.45 -0.09 -9.50
CA GLY A 451 1.19 -0.90 -8.55
C GLY A 451 0.29 -1.96 -7.95
N GLU A 452 0.83 -3.14 -7.69
CA GLU A 452 0.14 -4.20 -6.98
C GLU A 452 0.41 -4.05 -5.48
N TYR A 453 -0.66 -3.89 -4.71
CA TYR A 453 -0.61 -3.75 -3.27
C TYR A 453 -1.33 -4.90 -2.60
N ILE A 454 -0.72 -5.44 -1.55
CA ILE A 454 -1.37 -6.38 -0.68
C ILE A 454 -2.26 -5.62 0.31
N VAL A 455 -3.53 -5.99 0.33
CA VAL A 455 -4.51 -5.53 1.31
C VAL A 455 -4.73 -6.66 2.30
N ARG A 456 -4.68 -6.32 3.58
CA ARG A 456 -5.00 -7.24 4.67
C ARG A 456 -6.22 -6.73 5.40
N ASP A 457 -7.24 -7.57 5.48
CA ASP A 457 -8.43 -7.32 6.29
C ASP A 457 -8.77 -8.55 7.10
N ARG A 458 -9.28 -8.33 8.31
CA ARG A 458 -9.65 -9.39 9.25
C ARG A 458 -11.13 -9.70 9.09
N ARG A 459 -11.44 -11.00 9.04
CA ARG A 459 -12.81 -11.53 9.01
C ARG A 459 -13.17 -12.06 10.39
N TYR A 460 -14.44 -12.00 10.73
CA TYR A 460 -14.91 -12.40 12.05
C TYR A 460 -16.09 -13.34 11.97
N THR A 461 -16.12 -14.26 12.93
CA THR A 461 -17.32 -15.01 13.29
C THR A 461 -18.21 -14.19 14.23
N ARG A 462 -19.43 -14.69 14.49
CA ARG A 462 -20.30 -14.11 15.52
C ARG A 462 -19.65 -14.15 16.90
N GLU A 463 -19.01 -15.26 17.23
CA GLU A 463 -18.41 -15.55 18.52
C GLU A 463 -17.24 -14.61 18.81
N ASP A 464 -16.41 -14.33 17.80
CA ASP A 464 -15.26 -13.41 17.93
C ASP A 464 -15.73 -12.02 18.37
N VAL A 465 -16.66 -11.42 17.64
CA VAL A 465 -17.13 -10.06 17.93
C VAL A 465 -17.93 -10.01 19.23
N ALA A 466 -18.70 -11.07 19.55
CA ALA A 466 -19.40 -11.16 20.83
C ALA A 466 -18.42 -11.12 22.01
N ALA A 467 -17.32 -11.88 21.92
CA ALA A 467 -16.27 -11.87 22.94
C ALA A 467 -15.58 -10.50 23.05
N MET A 468 -15.23 -9.89 21.91
CA MET A 468 -14.64 -8.55 21.88
C MET A 468 -15.56 -7.48 22.48
N CYS A 469 -16.85 -7.53 22.20
CA CYS A 469 -17.85 -6.64 22.77
C CYS A 469 -17.92 -6.81 24.29
N GLY A 470 -17.94 -8.05 24.79
CA GLY A 470 -17.90 -8.34 26.22
C GLY A 470 -16.68 -7.73 26.92
N GLN A 471 -15.49 -7.83 26.30
CA GLN A 471 -14.26 -7.21 26.81
C GLN A 471 -14.34 -5.68 26.86
N ALA A 472 -15.08 -5.06 25.93
CA ALA A 472 -15.30 -3.62 25.90
C ALA A 472 -16.40 -3.13 26.87
N GLY A 473 -17.09 -4.03 27.58
CA GLY A 473 -18.25 -3.68 28.41
C GLY A 473 -19.54 -3.45 27.61
N LEU A 474 -19.63 -4.03 26.42
CA LEU A 474 -20.80 -4.01 25.55
C LEU A 474 -21.50 -5.37 25.61
N ARG A 475 -22.80 -5.37 25.93
CA ARG A 475 -23.64 -6.56 25.96
C ARG A 475 -24.28 -6.77 24.59
N LEU A 476 -24.12 -7.97 24.04
CA LEU A 476 -24.76 -8.35 22.79
C LEU A 476 -26.28 -8.47 22.96
N ALA A 477 -27.05 -7.78 22.11
CA ALA A 477 -28.50 -7.95 22.01
C ALA A 477 -28.85 -9.00 20.94
N TRP A 478 -28.25 -8.88 19.75
CA TRP A 478 -28.33 -9.89 18.70
C TRP A 478 -27.19 -9.70 17.68
N ALA A 479 -26.90 -10.75 16.92
CA ALA A 479 -25.97 -10.75 15.79
C ALA A 479 -26.60 -11.47 14.60
N ARG A 480 -26.49 -10.98 13.36
CA ARG A 480 -27.15 -11.53 12.17
C ARG A 480 -26.28 -11.42 10.91
N PRO A 481 -25.95 -12.53 10.22
CA PRO A 481 -25.47 -12.50 8.84
C PRO A 481 -26.57 -11.90 7.98
N VAL A 482 -26.21 -10.90 7.20
CA VAL A 482 -27.15 -10.15 6.37
C VAL A 482 -26.55 -9.89 5.00
N ALA A 483 -27.44 -9.62 4.04
CA ALA A 483 -27.02 -9.13 2.75
C ALA A 483 -26.73 -7.63 2.83
N LEU A 484 -25.76 -7.22 2.02
CA LEU A 484 -25.33 -5.84 1.91
C LEU A 484 -26.50 -4.91 1.56
N GLY A 485 -26.82 -3.98 2.48
CA GLY A 485 -27.93 -3.04 2.37
C GLY A 485 -29.33 -3.65 2.54
N LYS A 486 -29.43 -4.90 3.03
CA LYS A 486 -30.70 -5.62 3.31
C LYS A 486 -30.64 -6.24 4.69
N TRP A 487 -30.72 -5.39 5.72
CA TRP A 487 -30.47 -5.75 7.11
C TRP A 487 -31.67 -6.32 7.85
N GLU A 488 -32.88 -6.24 7.27
CA GLU A 488 -34.09 -6.78 7.88
C GLU A 488 -34.15 -8.31 7.86
N GLN A 489 -33.43 -8.94 6.93
CA GLN A 489 -33.46 -10.39 6.71
C GLN A 489 -32.17 -11.03 7.18
N GLU A 490 -32.27 -11.89 8.19
CA GLU A 490 -31.19 -12.79 8.58
C GLU A 490 -31.02 -13.90 7.54
N LEU A 491 -29.76 -14.17 7.21
CA LEU A 491 -29.35 -15.23 6.29
C LEU A 491 -28.60 -16.33 7.05
N ALA A 492 -28.47 -17.50 6.41
CA ALA A 492 -27.50 -18.49 6.86
C ALA A 492 -26.08 -17.90 6.79
N ALA A 493 -25.20 -18.30 7.71
CA ALA A 493 -23.86 -17.72 7.83
C ALA A 493 -22.98 -17.97 6.60
N ASP A 494 -23.24 -19.05 5.86
CA ASP A 494 -22.55 -19.44 4.63
C ASP A 494 -23.32 -19.07 3.35
N ASP A 495 -24.46 -18.35 3.46
CA ASP A 495 -25.20 -17.88 2.29
C ASP A 495 -24.32 -16.97 1.42
N PRO A 496 -24.23 -17.16 0.10
CA PRO A 496 -23.40 -16.34 -0.79
C PRO A 496 -23.66 -14.83 -0.74
N LYS A 497 -24.82 -14.41 -0.22
CA LYS A 497 -25.18 -13.00 -0.03
C LYS A 497 -24.84 -12.47 1.36
N ALA A 498 -24.56 -13.33 2.34
CA ALA A 498 -24.25 -12.97 3.72
C ALA A 498 -22.84 -12.39 3.89
N LYS A 499 -22.53 -11.30 3.20
CA LYS A 499 -21.19 -10.69 3.17
C LYS A 499 -20.80 -10.00 4.47
N GLU A 500 -21.78 -9.67 5.31
CA GLU A 500 -21.54 -8.99 6.57
C GLU A 500 -22.34 -9.63 7.71
N ILE A 501 -21.83 -9.49 8.92
CA ILE A 501 -22.55 -9.82 10.15
C ILE A 501 -22.82 -8.51 10.87
N LEU A 502 -24.10 -8.24 11.12
CA LEU A 502 -24.58 -7.06 11.82
C LEU A 502 -24.82 -7.39 13.30
N PHE A 503 -24.36 -6.53 14.18
CA PHE A 503 -24.46 -6.69 15.64
C PHE A 503 -25.17 -5.48 16.22
N LEU A 504 -26.18 -5.74 17.06
CA LEU A 504 -26.71 -4.74 17.98
C LEU A 504 -26.17 -5.03 19.37
N VAL A 505 -25.50 -4.04 19.95
CA VAL A 505 -24.91 -4.14 21.28
C VAL A 505 -25.36 -2.96 22.14
N GLU A 506 -25.35 -3.15 23.45
CA GLU A 506 -25.78 -2.15 24.43
C GLU A 506 -24.69 -1.96 25.49
N ARG A 507 -24.37 -0.72 25.83
CA ARG A 507 -23.43 -0.42 26.92
C ARG A 507 -24.08 -0.77 28.26
N GLY A 508 -23.38 -1.60 29.03
CA GLY A 508 -23.77 -2.02 30.38
C GLY A 508 -23.82 -0.90 31.41
#